data_AF-A0A538PQF0-F1
#
_entry.id   AF-A0A538PQF0-F1
#
_cell.length_a   1.000
_cell.length_b   1.000
_cell.length_c   1.000
_cell.angle_alpha   90.00
_cell.angle_beta   90.00
_cell.angle_gamma   90.00
#
_symmetry.space_group_name_H-M   'P 1'
#
loop_
_entity.id
_entity.type
_entity.pdbx_description
1 polymer ?
#
loop_
_entity_poly.entity_id
_entity_poly.type
_entity_poly.pdbx_seq_one_letter_code
_entity_poly.pdbx_strand_id
1 'polypeptide(L)'
;MIFPLPYLTVLAVLLGVGALWWWLSRSKVTRPPEPVAMMVQRIAFPGGIRPLDPERTLAALDKPDDIAIPFPQAVLVIDFPLTTPASVPIESPLPLGFTRAALVKAICDEYAHIYDAEEGTAATKTIPIEERGAMRGRNRTDGAYGIWGHDLQDLLVTAARWTRQSDGTVRIELHVEELK
;
A
#
# COMPACT_ATOMS: atom_id res chain seq x y z
N MET A 1 -54.46 -12.34 -48.08
CA MET A 1 -54.81 -11.34 -47.05
C MET A 1 -53.65 -10.35 -47.00
N ILE A 2 -53.78 -9.20 -47.66
CA ILE A 2 -52.71 -8.19 -47.77
C ILE A 2 -52.80 -7.34 -46.50
N PHE A 3 -51.75 -7.32 -45.68
CA PHE A 3 -51.74 -6.51 -44.47
C PHE A 3 -51.85 -5.01 -44.85
N PRO A 4 -52.69 -4.21 -44.17
CA PRO A 4 -52.80 -2.79 -44.46
C PRO A 4 -51.45 -2.10 -44.29
N LEU A 5 -51.10 -1.18 -45.20
CA LEU A 5 -49.88 -0.36 -45.17
C LEU A 5 -49.43 0.13 -43.77
N PRO A 6 -50.32 0.59 -42.85
CA PRO A 6 -49.91 1.05 -41.51
C PRO A 6 -49.33 -0.04 -40.60
N TYR A 7 -49.62 -1.32 -40.84
CA TYR A 7 -49.03 -2.40 -40.03
C TYR A 7 -47.58 -2.71 -40.45
N LEU A 8 -47.28 -2.54 -41.74
CA LEU A 8 -45.92 -2.74 -42.26
C LEU A 8 -44.96 -1.65 -41.76
N THR A 9 -45.44 -0.41 -41.63
CA THR A 9 -44.63 0.69 -41.09
C THR A 9 -44.32 0.50 -39.60
N VAL A 10 -45.30 0.10 -38.79
CA VAL A 10 -45.08 -0.18 -37.36
C VAL A 10 -44.09 -1.34 -37.17
N LEU A 11 -44.22 -2.40 -37.96
CA LEU A 11 -43.30 -3.54 -37.90
C LEU A 11 -41.87 -3.14 -38.27
N ALA A 12 -41.70 -2.31 -39.31
CA ALA A 12 -40.39 -1.80 -39.71
C ALA A 12 -39.73 -0.93 -38.62
N VAL A 13 -40.52 -0.09 -37.94
CA VAL A 13 -40.03 0.72 -36.82
C VAL A 13 -39.60 -0.17 -35.64
N LEU A 14 -40.40 -1.16 -35.28
CA LEU A 14 -40.07 -2.08 -34.18
C LEU A 14 -38.80 -2.89 -34.47
N LEU A 15 -38.62 -3.36 -35.71
CA LEU A 15 -37.40 -4.04 -36.14
C LEU A 15 -36.19 -3.09 -36.12
N GLY A 16 -36.36 -1.83 -36.55
CA GLY A 16 -35.31 -0.82 -36.50
C GLY A 16 -34.86 -0.51 -35.08
N VAL A 17 -35.80 -0.32 -34.15
CA VAL A 17 -35.52 -0.09 -32.73
C VAL A 17 -34.86 -1.31 -32.09
N GLY A 18 -35.36 -2.51 -32.39
CA GLY A 18 -34.77 -3.76 -31.89
C GLY A 18 -33.33 -3.97 -32.39
N ALA A 19 -33.07 -3.70 -33.66
CA ALA A 19 -31.74 -3.77 -34.24
C ALA A 19 -30.78 -2.72 -33.65
N LEU A 20 -31.26 -1.49 -33.44
CA LEU A 20 -30.49 -0.42 -32.82
C LEU A 20 -30.13 -0.75 -31.37
N TRP A 21 -31.10 -1.27 -30.59
CA TRP A 21 -30.88 -1.73 -29.22
C TRP A 21 -29.89 -2.90 -29.15
N TRP A 22 -30.05 -3.88 -30.04
CA TRP A 22 -29.15 -5.02 -30.13
C TRP A 22 -27.72 -4.59 -30.50
N TRP A 23 -27.57 -3.61 -31.39
CA TRP A 23 -26.27 -3.06 -31.76
C TRP A 23 -25.64 -2.26 -30.61
N LEU A 24 -26.40 -1.38 -29.95
CA LEU A 24 -25.93 -0.60 -28.80
C LEU A 24 -25.53 -1.50 -27.62
N SER A 25 -26.34 -2.51 -27.29
CA SER A 25 -26.04 -3.47 -26.22
C SER A 25 -24.78 -4.31 -26.47
N ARG A 26 -24.38 -4.48 -27.74
CA ARG A 26 -23.14 -5.19 -28.12
C ARG A 26 -21.95 -4.27 -28.36
N SER A 27 -22.17 -2.96 -28.48
CA SER A 27 -21.09 -2.00 -28.56
C SER A 27 -20.36 -2.00 -27.21
N LYS A 28 -19.10 -2.45 -27.20
CA LYS A 28 -18.26 -2.39 -26.00
C LYS A 28 -17.96 -0.93 -25.72
N VAL A 29 -18.71 -0.31 -24.80
CA VAL A 29 -18.37 0.98 -24.19
C VAL A 29 -17.24 0.76 -23.18
N THR A 30 -16.11 0.24 -23.65
CA THR A 30 -14.88 0.25 -22.88
C THR A 30 -13.99 1.27 -23.56
N ARG A 31 -14.08 2.53 -23.13
CA ARG A 31 -12.91 3.41 -23.27
C ARG A 31 -11.77 2.63 -22.60
N PRO A 32 -10.58 2.52 -23.22
CA PRO A 32 -9.41 2.09 -22.45
C PRO A 32 -9.37 2.97 -21.19
N PRO A 33 -9.12 2.40 -19.99
CA PRO A 33 -9.01 3.23 -18.81
C PRO A 33 -8.01 4.33 -19.16
N GLU A 34 -8.46 5.59 -19.09
CA GLU A 34 -7.55 6.70 -19.24
C GLU A 34 -6.38 6.45 -18.29
N PRO A 35 -5.13 6.69 -18.70
CA PRO A 35 -4.00 6.51 -17.80
C PRO A 35 -4.29 7.35 -16.56
N VAL A 36 -4.67 6.68 -15.47
CA VAL A 36 -4.99 7.34 -14.21
C VAL A 36 -3.72 8.07 -13.84
N ALA A 37 -3.80 9.40 -13.80
CA ALA A 37 -2.67 10.23 -13.41
C ALA A 37 -2.11 9.63 -12.11
N MET A 38 -0.88 9.13 -12.16
CA MET A 38 -0.23 8.56 -10.98
C MET A 38 -0.11 9.69 -9.96
N MET A 39 -1.05 9.74 -9.02
CA MET A 39 -1.00 10.70 -7.94
C MET A 39 0.07 10.22 -6.99
N VAL A 40 1.23 10.85 -7.06
CA VAL A 40 2.36 10.60 -6.17
C VAL A 40 2.30 11.64 -5.07
N GLN A 41 2.16 11.21 -3.83
CA GLN A 41 2.17 12.11 -2.68
C GLN A 41 3.16 11.62 -1.65
N ARG A 42 3.99 12.56 -1.18
CA ARG A 42 4.96 12.33 -0.10
C ARG A 42 4.35 12.82 1.21
N ILE A 43 4.40 11.97 2.22
CA ILE A 43 4.06 12.28 3.60
C ILE A 43 5.39 12.37 4.35
N ALA A 44 5.76 13.56 4.80
CA ALA A 44 6.94 13.74 5.62
C ALA A 44 6.63 13.43 7.09
N PHE A 45 7.60 12.89 7.81
CA PHE A 45 7.55 12.69 9.26
C PHE A 45 8.64 13.54 9.91
N PRO A 46 8.36 14.82 10.23
CA PRO A 46 9.32 15.68 10.92
C PRO A 46 9.71 15.05 12.27
N GLY A 47 11.00 14.84 12.50
CA GLY A 47 11.51 14.11 13.67
C GLY A 47 11.68 12.60 13.48
N GLY A 48 11.13 12.05 12.39
CA GLY A 48 11.18 10.63 12.05
C GLY A 48 10.29 9.76 12.94
N ILE A 49 9.95 8.58 12.42
CA ILE A 49 9.23 7.52 13.13
C ILE A 49 10.26 6.50 13.58
N ARG A 50 10.20 6.09 14.85
CA ARG A 50 11.03 5.03 15.40
C ARG A 50 10.16 3.79 15.58
N PRO A 51 10.26 2.77 14.69
CA PRO A 51 9.37 1.62 14.74
C PRO A 51 9.43 0.84 16.06
N LEU A 52 10.58 0.84 16.75
CA LEU A 52 10.74 0.20 18.06
C LEU A 52 9.84 0.79 19.16
N ASP A 53 9.56 2.09 19.12
CA ASP A 53 8.85 2.82 20.18
C ASP A 53 7.60 3.50 19.58
N PRO A 54 6.54 2.71 19.29
CA PRO A 54 5.34 3.22 18.65
C PRO A 54 4.61 4.23 19.53
N GLU A 55 4.58 4.04 20.85
CA GLU A 55 3.87 4.93 21.78
C GLU A 55 4.46 6.34 21.77
N ARG A 56 5.80 6.43 21.93
CA ARG A 56 6.48 7.73 21.89
C ARG A 56 6.39 8.36 20.50
N THR A 57 6.50 7.54 19.45
CA THR A 57 6.41 8.03 18.08
C THR A 57 5.03 8.64 17.82
N LEU A 58 3.96 7.94 18.20
CA LEU A 58 2.59 8.41 18.06
C LEU A 58 2.33 9.70 18.86
N ALA A 59 2.86 9.79 20.09
CA ALA A 59 2.75 10.98 20.93
C ALA A 59 3.46 12.21 20.34
N ALA A 60 4.50 12.01 19.52
CA ALA A 60 5.27 13.08 18.90
C ALA A 60 4.75 13.51 17.51
N LEU A 61 3.68 12.89 17.00
CA LEU A 61 3.17 13.21 15.66
C LEU A 61 2.50 14.59 15.61
N ASP A 62 2.90 15.38 14.62
CA ASP A 62 2.14 16.56 14.22
C ASP A 62 0.81 16.15 13.56
N LYS A 63 -0.31 16.74 13.96
CA LYS A 63 -1.66 16.50 13.38
C LYS A 63 -1.98 15.00 13.18
N PRO A 64 -2.06 14.20 14.26
CA PRO A 64 -2.27 12.75 14.17
C PRO A 64 -3.56 12.34 13.45
N ASP A 65 -4.59 13.19 13.51
CA ASP A 65 -5.92 12.92 12.97
C ASP A 65 -6.11 13.32 11.49
N ASP A 66 -5.13 14.00 10.88
CA ASP A 66 -5.21 14.40 9.48
C ASP A 66 -5.19 13.18 8.56
N ILE A 67 -6.07 13.16 7.55
CA ILE A 67 -6.08 12.12 6.52
C ILE A 67 -4.84 12.27 5.64
N ALA A 68 -3.92 11.30 5.77
CA ALA A 68 -2.67 11.27 5.01
C ALA A 68 -2.83 10.52 3.68
N ILE A 69 -3.70 9.52 3.65
CA ILE A 69 -3.99 8.69 2.47
C ILE A 69 -5.51 8.54 2.37
N PRO A 70 -6.19 9.14 1.38
CA PRO A 70 -7.65 9.14 1.26
C PRO A 70 -8.19 7.85 0.62
N PHE A 71 -7.66 6.70 1.04
CA PHE A 71 -8.06 5.38 0.55
C PHE A 71 -8.08 4.39 1.71
N PRO A 72 -9.12 3.54 1.83
CA PRO A 72 -9.26 2.62 2.95
C PRO A 72 -8.35 1.39 2.87
N GLN A 73 -7.78 1.10 1.70
CA GLN A 73 -6.92 -0.07 1.48
C GLN A 73 -5.65 0.37 0.75
N ALA A 74 -4.51 -0.19 1.17
CA ALA A 74 -3.22 0.04 0.54
C ALA A 74 -2.29 -1.17 0.73
N VAL A 75 -1.20 -1.21 -0.04
CA VAL A 75 -0.11 -2.16 0.11
C VAL A 75 1.10 -1.40 0.63
N LEU A 76 1.52 -1.70 1.84
CA LEU A 76 2.74 -1.20 2.46
C LEU A 76 3.93 -2.03 1.98
N VAL A 77 4.92 -1.37 1.39
CA VAL A 77 6.15 -1.99 0.93
C VAL A 77 7.29 -1.59 1.84
N ILE A 78 7.86 -2.58 2.51
CA ILE A 78 9.02 -2.46 3.40
C ILE A 78 10.16 -3.22 2.72
N ASP A 79 11.18 -2.49 2.25
CA ASP A 79 12.33 -3.06 1.56
C ASP A 79 13.63 -2.92 2.35
N PHE A 80 13.71 -1.97 3.29
CA PHE A 80 14.86 -1.77 4.15
C PHE A 80 14.57 -2.18 5.60
N PRO A 81 15.48 -2.92 6.28
CA PRO A 81 16.78 -3.44 5.84
C PRO A 81 16.71 -4.90 5.31
N LEU A 82 15.73 -5.21 4.47
CA LEU A 82 15.41 -6.58 4.09
C LEU A 82 16.15 -7.00 2.83
N THR A 83 16.55 -8.27 2.75
CA THR A 83 16.99 -8.85 1.46
C THR A 83 15.77 -9.10 0.57
N THR A 84 14.69 -9.60 1.17
CA THR A 84 13.43 -9.91 0.49
C THR A 84 12.39 -8.88 0.94
N PRO A 85 12.01 -7.91 0.08
CA PRO A 85 11.03 -6.90 0.45
C PRO A 85 9.69 -7.49 0.85
N ALA A 86 9.09 -6.96 1.91
CA ALA A 86 7.75 -7.29 2.34
C ALA A 86 6.73 -6.39 1.63
N SER A 87 5.65 -6.98 1.13
CA SER A 87 4.49 -6.26 0.59
C SER A 87 3.26 -6.69 1.36
N VAL A 88 2.80 -5.83 2.27
CA VAL A 88 1.75 -6.14 3.24
C VAL A 88 0.48 -5.36 2.91
N PRO A 89 -0.67 -6.03 2.69
CA PRO A 89 -1.94 -5.32 2.58
C PRO A 89 -2.32 -4.75 3.95
N ILE A 90 -2.59 -3.45 4.00
CA ILE A 90 -3.04 -2.74 5.20
C ILE A 90 -4.40 -2.10 4.95
N GLU A 91 -5.22 -2.07 6.00
CA GLU A 91 -6.55 -1.50 5.98
C GLU A 91 -6.67 -0.34 6.97
N SER A 92 -7.34 0.72 6.53
CA SER A 92 -7.61 1.87 7.37
C SER A 92 -8.72 1.55 8.37
N PRO A 93 -8.59 1.98 9.64
CA PRO A 93 -9.69 1.93 10.60
C PRO A 93 -10.90 2.77 10.18
N LEU A 94 -10.69 3.79 9.33
CA LEU A 94 -11.72 4.70 8.86
C LEU A 94 -12.02 4.47 7.36
N PRO A 95 -13.30 4.46 6.94
CA PRO A 95 -13.68 4.37 5.53
C PRO A 95 -13.13 5.51 4.65
N LEU A 96 -12.84 6.68 5.26
CA LEU A 96 -12.29 7.85 4.57
C LEU A 96 -10.80 7.68 4.19
N GLY A 97 -10.12 6.71 4.80
CA GLY A 97 -8.69 6.45 4.59
C GLY A 97 -7.85 6.65 5.85
N PHE A 98 -6.54 6.53 5.70
CA PHE A 98 -5.59 6.49 6.81
C PHE A 98 -5.36 7.90 7.37
N THR A 99 -5.58 8.06 8.68
CA THR A 99 -5.02 9.19 9.42
C THR A 99 -3.50 9.04 9.50
N ARG A 100 -2.78 10.14 9.78
CA ARG A 100 -1.32 10.09 10.02
C ARG A 100 -1.00 9.08 11.13
N ALA A 101 -1.72 9.13 12.26
CA ALA A 101 -1.51 8.20 13.36
C ALA A 101 -1.78 6.74 12.97
N ALA A 102 -2.87 6.47 12.25
CA ALA A 102 -3.19 5.11 11.80
C ALA A 102 -2.11 4.55 10.86
N LEU A 103 -1.62 5.36 9.92
CA LEU A 103 -0.54 4.97 9.02
C LEU A 103 0.76 4.69 9.79
N VAL A 104 1.15 5.57 10.71
CA VAL A 104 2.37 5.39 11.52
C VAL A 104 2.27 4.16 12.39
N LYS A 105 1.12 3.93 13.02
CA LYS A 105 0.87 2.71 13.80
C LYS A 105 1.06 1.46 12.94
N ALA A 106 0.42 1.40 11.77
CA ALA A 106 0.56 0.28 10.85
C ALA A 106 2.02 0.05 10.43
N ILE A 107 2.78 1.12 10.15
CA ILE A 107 4.22 1.00 9.83
C ILE A 107 4.99 0.37 11.01
N CYS A 108 4.76 0.83 12.24
CA CYS A 108 5.48 0.30 13.41
C CYS A 108 5.11 -1.15 13.67
N ASP A 109 3.82 -1.49 13.63
CA ASP A 109 3.32 -2.85 13.84
C ASP A 109 3.93 -3.80 12.79
N GLU A 110 3.93 -3.43 11.51
CA GLU A 110 4.48 -4.28 10.44
C GLU A 110 5.99 -4.46 10.53
N TYR A 111 6.74 -3.43 10.93
CA TYR A 111 8.16 -3.59 11.22
C TYR A 111 8.41 -4.56 12.37
N ALA A 112 7.65 -4.48 13.45
CA ALA A 112 7.76 -5.41 14.58
C ALA A 112 7.45 -6.85 14.12
N HIS A 113 6.37 -7.05 13.38
CA HIS A 113 6.00 -8.36 12.84
C HIS A 113 7.09 -8.95 11.92
N ILE A 114 7.73 -8.14 11.08
CA ILE A 114 8.82 -8.57 10.21
C ILE A 114 10.01 -9.07 11.04
N TYR A 115 10.41 -8.34 12.08
CA TYR A 115 11.52 -8.73 12.94
C TYR A 115 11.20 -10.00 13.76
N ASP A 116 9.98 -10.12 14.26
CA ASP A 116 9.51 -11.32 14.98
C ASP A 116 9.49 -12.55 14.05
N ALA A 117 8.97 -12.38 12.83
CA ALA A 117 8.92 -13.45 11.83
C ALA A 117 10.33 -13.86 11.39
N GLU A 118 11.26 -12.93 11.22
CA GLU A 118 12.66 -13.23 10.93
C GLU A 118 13.27 -14.09 12.04
N GLU A 119 13.13 -13.68 13.30
CA GLU A 119 13.70 -14.41 14.45
C GLU A 119 13.07 -15.81 14.60
N GLY A 120 11.77 -15.94 14.30
CA GLY A 120 11.06 -17.22 14.34
C GLY A 120 11.42 -18.18 13.20
N THR A 121 11.85 -17.67 12.05
CA THR A 121 12.10 -18.49 10.84
C THR A 121 13.58 -18.69 10.51
N ALA A 122 14.46 -17.80 10.96
CA ALA A 122 15.88 -17.89 10.67
C ALA A 122 16.55 -19.10 11.35
N ALA A 123 17.37 -19.82 10.59
CA ALA A 123 18.27 -20.84 11.11
C ALA A 123 19.54 -20.18 11.69
N THR A 124 20.03 -19.15 11.01
CA THR A 124 21.10 -18.27 11.47
C THR A 124 20.53 -17.23 12.41
N LYS A 125 20.79 -17.37 13.72
CA LYS A 125 20.24 -16.48 14.75
C LYS A 125 20.93 -15.12 14.81
N THR A 126 20.18 -14.14 15.30
CA THR A 126 20.68 -12.79 15.56
C THR A 126 21.72 -12.86 16.68
N ILE A 127 22.91 -12.32 16.44
CA ILE A 127 23.94 -12.19 17.48
C ILE A 127 23.48 -11.09 18.46
N PRO A 128 23.37 -11.38 19.77
CA PRO A 128 23.03 -10.39 20.78
C PRO A 128 24.01 -9.22 20.78
N ILE A 129 23.55 -8.01 21.13
CA ILE A 129 24.36 -6.79 21.03
C ILE A 129 25.66 -6.89 21.85
N GLU A 130 25.63 -7.59 22.98
CA GLU A 130 26.76 -7.82 23.88
C GLU A 130 27.84 -8.71 23.26
N GLU A 131 27.48 -9.56 22.30
CA GLU A 131 28.37 -10.54 21.67
C GLU A 131 28.95 -10.05 20.34
N ARG A 132 28.53 -8.87 19.85
CA ARG A 132 28.95 -8.33 18.55
C ARG A 132 30.36 -7.76 18.53
N GLY A 133 30.96 -7.49 19.69
CA GLY A 133 32.31 -6.95 19.80
C GLY A 133 32.47 -5.61 19.07
N ALA A 134 33.32 -5.57 18.05
CA ALA A 134 33.56 -4.35 17.26
C ALA A 134 32.54 -4.11 16.13
N MET A 135 31.62 -5.07 15.88
CA MET A 135 30.58 -4.90 14.87
C MET A 135 29.53 -3.91 15.37
N ARG A 136 29.29 -2.85 14.59
CA ARG A 136 28.27 -1.84 14.91
C ARG A 136 26.85 -2.34 14.64
N GLY A 137 26.67 -3.15 13.59
CA GLY A 137 25.38 -3.64 13.13
C GLY A 137 25.15 -5.13 13.42
N ARG A 138 23.89 -5.58 13.29
CA ARG A 138 23.53 -7.00 13.41
C ARG A 138 24.07 -7.82 12.24
N ASN A 139 24.34 -9.11 12.50
CA ASN A 139 24.65 -10.06 11.43
C ASN A 139 23.47 -10.25 10.49
N ARG A 140 23.76 -10.78 9.30
CA ARG A 140 22.73 -11.20 8.36
C ARG A 140 22.07 -12.47 8.88
N THR A 141 20.75 -12.50 8.82
CA THR A 141 19.94 -13.69 9.10
C THR A 141 19.35 -14.24 7.80
N ASP A 142 18.95 -15.51 7.82
CA ASP A 142 18.41 -16.27 6.69
C ASP A 142 16.93 -16.63 6.89
N GLY A 143 16.21 -15.81 7.65
CA GLY A 143 14.77 -15.97 7.87
C GLY A 143 13.95 -15.53 6.67
N ALA A 144 12.64 -15.38 6.89
CA ALA A 144 11.66 -15.05 5.87
C ALA A 144 12.00 -13.78 5.06
N TYR A 145 12.67 -12.80 5.68
CA TYR A 145 12.95 -11.50 5.08
C TYR A 145 14.44 -11.22 4.89
N GLY A 146 15.31 -11.96 5.58
CA GLY A 146 16.76 -11.87 5.42
C GLY A 146 17.31 -10.51 5.86
N ILE A 147 17.14 -10.19 7.14
CA ILE A 147 17.52 -8.90 7.73
C ILE A 147 19.04 -8.78 7.84
N TRP A 148 19.60 -7.61 7.53
CA TRP A 148 21.03 -7.35 7.65
C TRP A 148 21.37 -5.94 8.14
N GLY A 149 22.40 -5.83 8.96
CA GLY A 149 23.07 -4.56 9.28
C GLY A 149 22.37 -3.75 10.38
N HIS A 150 21.04 -3.65 10.38
CA HIS A 150 20.32 -2.73 11.25
C HIS A 150 19.36 -3.46 12.18
N ASP A 151 19.46 -3.21 13.48
CA ASP A 151 18.41 -3.56 14.42
C ASP A 151 17.21 -2.64 14.24
N LEU A 152 16.06 -3.06 14.77
CA LEU A 152 14.84 -2.26 14.74
C LEU A 152 15.02 -0.88 15.39
N GLN A 153 15.90 -0.79 16.39
CA GLN A 153 16.22 0.45 17.11
C GLN A 153 17.02 1.46 16.27
N ASP A 154 17.71 0.98 15.22
CA ASP A 154 18.55 1.81 14.35
C ASP A 154 17.74 2.44 13.22
N LEU A 155 16.48 2.04 13.05
CA LEU A 155 15.64 2.48 11.95
C LEU A 155 14.93 3.81 12.27
N LEU A 156 15.04 4.75 11.35
CA LEU A 156 14.31 6.01 11.38
C LEU A 156 13.55 6.21 10.07
N VAL A 157 12.21 6.09 10.09
CA VAL A 157 11.39 6.36 8.89
C VAL A 157 11.12 7.85 8.79
N THR A 158 11.67 8.52 7.78
CA THR A 158 11.61 9.98 7.62
C THR A 158 10.50 10.44 6.68
N ALA A 159 10.03 9.56 5.79
CA ALA A 159 8.88 9.82 4.95
C ALA A 159 8.19 8.53 4.49
N ALA A 160 6.95 8.66 4.03
CA ALA A 160 6.27 7.67 3.22
C ALA A 160 5.91 8.31 1.87
N ARG A 161 5.99 7.54 0.80
CA ARG A 161 5.54 7.90 -0.55
C ARG A 161 4.42 6.96 -0.91
N TRP A 162 3.22 7.49 -1.18
CA TRP A 162 2.15 6.67 -1.73
C TRP A 162 1.87 7.02 -3.17
N THR A 163 1.47 5.99 -3.93
CA THR A 163 1.13 6.08 -5.35
C THR A 163 -0.11 5.28 -5.63
N ARG A 164 -1.04 5.84 -6.42
CA ARG A 164 -2.15 5.06 -6.97
C ARG A 164 -1.75 4.47 -8.31
N GLN A 165 -1.77 3.15 -8.40
CA GLN A 165 -1.45 2.37 -9.58
C GLN A 165 -2.62 2.36 -10.57
N SER A 166 -2.36 1.94 -11.81
CA SER A 166 -3.37 1.90 -12.89
C SER A 166 -4.49 0.89 -12.66
N ASP A 167 -4.23 -0.14 -11.86
CA ASP A 167 -5.19 -1.16 -11.41
C ASP A 167 -6.08 -0.67 -10.25
N GLY A 168 -5.84 0.54 -9.74
CA GLY A 168 -6.53 1.13 -8.60
C GLY A 168 -5.84 0.88 -7.25
N THR A 169 -4.80 0.04 -7.20
CA THR A 169 -4.07 -0.31 -5.97
C THR A 169 -3.30 0.90 -5.45
N VAL A 170 -3.36 1.15 -4.15
CA VAL A 170 -2.54 2.17 -3.50
C VAL A 170 -1.30 1.51 -2.94
N ARG A 171 -0.11 1.91 -3.41
CA ARG A 171 1.17 1.40 -2.95
C ARG A 171 1.87 2.46 -2.10
N ILE A 172 2.32 2.08 -0.91
CA ILE A 172 3.05 2.92 0.04
C ILE A 172 4.48 2.38 0.13
N GLU A 173 5.45 3.26 -0.05
CA GLU A 173 6.87 2.95 0.08
C GLU A 173 7.47 3.86 1.14
N LEU A 174 8.39 3.32 1.94
CA LEU A 174 8.99 4.02 3.05
C LEU A 174 10.34 4.61 2.66
N HIS A 175 10.64 5.79 3.17
CA HIS A 175 11.98 6.35 3.15
C HIS A 175 12.57 6.19 4.55
N VAL A 176 13.60 5.35 4.64
CA VAL A 176 14.20 4.92 5.91
C VAL A 176 15.66 5.34 5.92
N GLU A 177 16.07 5.87 7.05
CA GLU A 177 17.45 6.29 7.33
C GLU A 177 17.96 5.55 8.57
N GLU A 178 19.28 5.49 8.70
CA GLU A 178 19.94 4.99 9.89
C GLU A 178 19.98 6.08 10.96
N LEU A 179 19.61 5.73 12.19
CA LEU A 179 19.73 6.60 13.35
C LEU A 179 21.23 6.77 13.69
N LYS A 180 21.74 7.99 13.53
CA LYS A 180 23.13 8.35 13.81
C LYS A 180 23.41 8.60 15.30
#